data_AF-A0A1I4LPR6-F1
#
_entry.id   AF-A0A1I4LPR6-F1
#
_cell.length_a   1.000
_cell.length_b   1.000
_cell.length_c   1.000
_cell.angle_alpha   90.00
_cell.angle_beta   90.00
_cell.angle_gamma   90.00
#
_symmetry.space_group_name_H-M   'P 1'
#
loop_
_entity.id
_entity.type
_entity.pdbx_description
1 polymer ?
#
loop_
_entity_poly.entity_id
_entity_poly.type
_entity_poly.pdbx_seq_one_letter_code
_entity_poly.pdbx_strand_id
1 'polypeptide(L)'
;MKKRLYLLVVTYILLGISLDTANIAFAADAVLKENVEQSRVIPYPPGYDVTSQGASSYNGLGNVIDSPYYKSVDFFNMRSTDTLTILPKYQTYQQTTEITCGPAAALTVLYYSGNTNWDELKIAKIMKTKPGTGTDTRGMSAFFKSIGWDVKSSLTTAQKDGTTFSGINEFKEFIISNLKNNTPIMVENIDWGGHWRVIIGYDTMETKTIADDVLILADPYDTGDHLQDGYVINPVEKFYYMWFDAHMLPKGQKTQQWLTVKAPH
;
A
#
# COMPACT_ATOMS: atom_id res chain seq x y z
N MET A 1 -79.83 -2.28 -41.69
CA MET A 1 -79.05 -2.72 -42.87
C MET A 1 -77.58 -2.42 -42.64
N LYS A 2 -76.70 -3.41 -42.80
CA LYS A 2 -75.23 -3.24 -42.88
C LYS A 2 -74.86 -2.31 -44.04
N LYS A 3 -73.80 -1.48 -43.89
CA LYS A 3 -72.60 -1.47 -44.76
C LYS A 3 -71.70 -0.22 -44.55
N ARG A 4 -70.41 -0.51 -44.29
CA ARG A 4 -69.15 0.05 -44.88
C ARG A 4 -68.78 1.53 -44.61
N LEU A 5 -67.53 2.02 -44.68
CA LEU A 5 -66.13 1.57 -44.51
C LEU A 5 -65.24 2.79 -44.94
N TYR A 6 -64.07 2.99 -44.28
CA TYR A 6 -62.94 3.93 -44.56
C TYR A 6 -63.12 5.42 -44.16
N LEU A 7 -62.13 6.17 -43.66
CA LEU A 7 -60.68 6.22 -43.93
C LEU A 7 -59.88 6.89 -42.78
N LEU A 8 -58.58 6.55 -42.68
CA LEU A 8 -57.52 7.04 -41.77
C LEU A 8 -57.29 8.57 -41.71
N VAL A 9 -56.86 9.09 -40.55
CA VAL A 9 -55.68 9.98 -40.41
C VAL A 9 -54.97 9.71 -39.06
N VAL A 10 -53.65 9.54 -39.14
CA VAL A 10 -52.69 9.34 -38.05
C VAL A 10 -52.21 10.70 -37.55
N THR A 11 -52.12 10.90 -36.22
CA THR A 11 -51.20 11.87 -35.63
C THR A 11 -50.59 11.31 -34.34
N TYR A 12 -49.27 11.32 -34.31
CA TYR A 12 -48.38 10.84 -33.26
C TYR A 12 -48.07 11.98 -32.26
N ILE A 13 -47.36 11.61 -31.17
CA ILE A 13 -46.43 12.42 -30.34
C ILE A 13 -46.93 12.83 -28.94
N LEU A 14 -46.54 11.97 -27.98
CA LEU A 14 -45.73 12.24 -26.78
C LEU A 14 -46.05 13.51 -25.97
N LEU A 15 -46.70 13.31 -24.81
CA LEU A 15 -46.48 14.18 -23.66
C LEU A 15 -45.15 13.82 -23.01
N GLY A 16 -44.20 14.76 -23.09
CA GLY A 16 -42.92 14.69 -22.41
C GLY A 16 -43.09 14.77 -20.90
N ILE A 17 -42.50 13.79 -20.21
CA ILE A 17 -42.21 13.89 -18.79
C ILE A 17 -40.96 14.77 -18.67
N SER A 18 -41.11 16.04 -18.28
CA SER A 18 -39.98 16.85 -17.83
C SER A 18 -39.64 16.43 -16.39
N LEU A 19 -38.86 15.35 -16.27
CA LEU A 19 -38.14 15.05 -15.05
C LEU A 19 -36.73 15.64 -15.18
N ASP A 20 -36.51 16.68 -14.39
CA ASP A 20 -35.29 17.42 -14.12
C ASP A 20 -33.97 16.74 -14.55
N THR A 21 -33.50 17.11 -15.74
CA THR A 21 -32.12 16.84 -16.16
C THR A 21 -31.10 17.45 -15.19
N ALA A 22 -31.47 18.51 -14.47
CA ALA A 22 -30.63 19.13 -13.44
C ALA A 22 -30.46 18.23 -12.19
N ASN A 23 -31.51 17.58 -11.70
CA ASN A 23 -31.42 16.70 -10.52
C ASN A 23 -30.67 15.40 -10.83
N ILE A 24 -30.82 14.87 -12.04
CA ILE A 24 -30.03 13.72 -12.51
C ILE A 24 -28.57 14.11 -12.69
N ALA A 25 -28.27 15.31 -13.22
CA ALA A 25 -26.91 15.79 -13.36
C ALA A 25 -26.23 16.01 -11.99
N PHE A 26 -26.91 16.62 -11.01
CA PHE A 26 -26.36 16.80 -9.65
C PHE A 26 -26.18 15.47 -8.90
N ALA A 27 -27.11 14.54 -9.02
CA ALA A 27 -26.96 13.20 -8.46
C ALA A 27 -25.86 12.41 -9.16
N ALA A 28 -25.72 12.53 -10.49
CA ALA A 28 -24.62 11.93 -11.24
C ALA A 28 -23.28 12.59 -10.90
N ASP A 29 -23.22 13.90 -10.67
CA ASP A 29 -21.99 14.62 -10.27
C ASP A 29 -21.62 14.34 -8.81
N ALA A 30 -22.61 14.13 -7.93
CA ALA A 30 -22.41 13.66 -6.57
C ALA A 30 -21.97 12.19 -6.55
N VAL A 31 -22.59 11.33 -7.35
CA VAL A 31 -22.18 9.92 -7.54
C VAL A 31 -20.83 9.83 -8.27
N LEU A 32 -20.49 10.76 -9.16
CA LEU A 32 -19.17 10.85 -9.80
C LEU A 32 -18.11 11.43 -8.86
N LYS A 33 -18.47 12.33 -7.93
CA LYS A 33 -17.56 12.85 -6.89
C LYS A 33 -17.38 11.87 -5.73
N GLU A 34 -18.39 11.07 -5.43
CA GLU A 34 -18.35 9.98 -4.45
C GLU A 34 -17.69 8.72 -5.04
N ASN A 35 -17.78 8.53 -6.37
CA ASN A 35 -17.01 7.56 -7.18
C ASN A 35 -15.79 8.16 -7.88
N VAL A 36 -15.24 9.30 -7.41
CA VAL A 36 -13.78 9.42 -7.46
C VAL A 36 -13.31 8.43 -6.41
N GLU A 37 -13.31 7.15 -6.78
CA GLU A 37 -12.68 6.10 -6.02
C GLU A 37 -11.33 6.67 -5.57
N GLN A 38 -11.07 6.69 -4.27
CA GLN A 38 -9.70 6.84 -3.81
C GLN A 38 -8.91 5.76 -4.56
N SER A 39 -8.15 6.17 -5.56
CA SER A 39 -7.35 5.28 -6.38
C SER A 39 -6.53 4.41 -5.43
N ARG A 40 -6.60 3.08 -5.59
CA ARG A 40 -5.79 2.16 -4.76
C ARG A 40 -4.28 2.43 -4.89
N VAL A 41 -3.87 3.08 -5.98
CA VAL A 41 -2.48 3.47 -6.26
C VAL A 41 -2.32 4.98 -6.15
N ILE A 42 -1.26 5.42 -5.48
CA ILE A 42 -0.82 6.81 -5.42
C ILE A 42 -0.29 7.22 -6.81
N PRO A 43 -0.75 8.34 -7.39
CA PRO A 43 -0.31 8.75 -8.72
C PRO A 43 1.14 9.23 -8.73
N TYR A 44 1.86 8.96 -9.83
CA TYR A 44 3.18 9.52 -10.06
C TYR A 44 3.11 11.03 -10.30
N PRO A 45 4.06 11.82 -9.76
CA PRO A 45 4.17 13.23 -10.10
C PRO A 45 4.44 13.43 -11.60
N PRO A 46 3.92 14.52 -12.21
CA PRO A 46 4.21 14.84 -13.60
C PRO A 46 5.72 14.95 -13.90
N GLY A 47 6.15 14.33 -15.00
CA GLY A 47 7.55 14.39 -15.45
C GLY A 47 8.49 13.38 -14.81
N TYR A 48 8.01 12.52 -13.91
CA TYR A 48 8.77 11.36 -13.45
C TYR A 48 9.03 10.38 -14.60
N ASP A 49 10.22 9.80 -14.64
CA ASP A 49 10.51 8.65 -15.48
C ASP A 49 10.01 7.39 -14.78
N VAL A 50 8.96 6.80 -15.34
CA VAL A 50 8.30 5.58 -14.82
C VAL A 50 8.55 4.38 -15.71
N THR A 51 9.50 4.48 -16.66
CA THR A 51 9.69 3.47 -17.72
C THR A 51 11.10 2.89 -17.77
N SER A 52 12.08 3.58 -17.20
CA SER A 52 13.48 3.14 -17.29
C SER A 52 13.93 2.24 -16.13
N GLN A 53 13.37 2.41 -14.94
CA GLN A 53 13.84 1.77 -13.71
C GLN A 53 12.71 1.53 -12.70
N GLY A 54 13.04 0.75 -11.67
CA GLY A 54 12.15 0.42 -10.57
C GLY A 54 10.97 -0.43 -11.02
N ALA A 55 10.15 -0.81 -10.05
CA ALA A 55 8.94 -1.58 -10.34
C ALA A 55 7.96 -0.82 -11.24
N SER A 56 7.98 0.53 -11.22
CA SER A 56 7.16 1.34 -12.12
C SER A 56 7.36 1.00 -13.60
N SER A 57 8.58 0.63 -14.00
CA SER A 57 8.93 0.29 -15.40
C SER A 57 8.25 -0.99 -15.91
N TYR A 58 7.86 -1.89 -15.00
CA TYR A 58 7.12 -3.09 -15.34
C TYR A 58 5.69 -2.79 -15.75
N ASN A 59 5.06 -1.76 -15.16
CA ASN A 59 3.74 -1.25 -15.54
C ASN A 59 2.70 -2.35 -15.88
N GLY A 60 2.61 -3.38 -15.04
CA GLY A 60 1.68 -4.51 -15.18
C GLY A 60 2.03 -5.53 -16.25
N LEU A 61 3.21 -5.48 -16.88
CA LEU A 61 3.65 -6.44 -17.90
C LEU A 61 3.66 -7.89 -17.41
N GLY A 62 3.83 -8.10 -16.10
CA GLY A 62 3.80 -9.41 -15.46
C GLY A 62 2.40 -9.88 -15.03
N ASN A 63 1.35 -9.09 -15.27
CA ASN A 63 0.01 -9.42 -14.79
C ASN A 63 -0.58 -10.61 -15.55
N VAL A 64 -1.13 -11.58 -14.81
CA VAL A 64 -1.79 -12.76 -15.39
C VAL A 64 -3.22 -12.83 -14.86
N ILE A 65 -4.18 -12.70 -15.78
CA ILE A 65 -5.60 -12.91 -15.47
C ILE A 65 -5.78 -14.39 -15.09
N ASP A 66 -6.51 -14.64 -14.00
CA ASP A 66 -6.78 -15.99 -13.47
C ASP A 66 -5.51 -16.82 -13.24
N SER A 67 -4.51 -16.20 -12.60
CA SER A 67 -3.25 -16.84 -12.25
C SER A 67 -3.48 -18.17 -11.51
N PRO A 68 -2.87 -19.29 -11.97
CA PRO A 68 -3.06 -20.60 -11.36
C PRO A 68 -2.34 -20.75 -10.02
N TYR A 69 -1.43 -19.83 -9.69
CA TYR A 69 -0.58 -19.89 -8.49
C TYR A 69 -0.89 -18.77 -7.48
N TYR A 70 -1.37 -17.63 -7.96
CA TYR A 70 -1.56 -16.43 -7.15
C TYR A 70 -2.99 -15.95 -7.28
N LYS A 71 -3.71 -15.94 -6.16
CA LYS A 71 -5.07 -15.43 -6.12
C LYS A 71 -5.04 -13.92 -6.04
N SER A 72 -5.79 -13.24 -6.91
CA SER A 72 -6.03 -11.80 -6.78
C SER A 72 -6.93 -11.53 -5.57
N VAL A 73 -6.48 -10.67 -4.66
CA VAL A 73 -7.16 -10.36 -3.40
C VAL A 73 -7.30 -8.85 -3.25
N ASP A 74 -8.51 -8.35 -3.01
CA ASP A 74 -8.77 -6.91 -2.93
C ASP A 74 -8.47 -6.33 -1.54
N PHE A 75 -7.19 -6.30 -1.17
CA PHE A 75 -6.74 -5.81 0.14
C PHE A 75 -7.14 -4.36 0.43
N PHE A 76 -7.24 -3.52 -0.62
CA PHE A 76 -7.66 -2.12 -0.49
C PHE A 76 -9.04 -1.97 0.17
N ASN A 77 -9.98 -2.86 -0.15
CA ASN A 77 -11.36 -2.81 0.37
C ASN A 77 -11.61 -3.75 1.56
N MET A 78 -10.62 -4.55 1.95
CA MET A 78 -10.74 -5.46 3.09
C MET A 78 -10.98 -4.70 4.39
N ARG A 79 -11.65 -5.38 5.33
CA ARG A 79 -11.90 -4.90 6.68
C ARG A 79 -11.39 -5.95 7.66
N SER A 80 -11.01 -5.51 8.86
CA SER A 80 -10.59 -6.42 9.91
C SER A 80 -11.73 -7.38 10.28
N THR A 81 -11.37 -8.62 10.57
CA THR A 81 -12.24 -9.71 11.06
C THR A 81 -11.72 -10.19 12.42
N ASP A 82 -12.22 -11.33 12.91
CA ASP A 82 -11.72 -11.93 14.14
C ASP A 82 -10.26 -12.42 14.00
N THR A 83 -9.82 -12.77 12.79
CA THR A 83 -8.47 -13.29 12.51
C THR A 83 -7.59 -12.27 11.79
N LEU A 84 -8.19 -11.44 10.92
CA LEU A 84 -7.51 -10.43 10.14
C LEU A 84 -7.53 -9.08 10.85
N THR A 85 -6.36 -8.53 11.16
CA THR A 85 -6.19 -7.11 11.50
C THR A 85 -5.56 -6.41 10.29
N ILE A 86 -6.25 -5.44 9.68
CA ILE A 86 -5.79 -4.74 8.48
C ILE A 86 -6.14 -3.26 8.49
N LEU A 87 -5.29 -2.45 7.87
CA LEU A 87 -5.52 -1.03 7.56
C LEU A 87 -6.30 -0.93 6.23
N PRO A 88 -7.61 -0.65 6.26
CA PRO A 88 -8.40 -0.52 5.04
C PRO A 88 -7.99 0.74 4.27
N LYS A 89 -8.23 0.76 2.95
CA LYS A 89 -7.99 1.92 2.08
C LYS A 89 -6.53 2.39 2.06
N TYR A 90 -5.59 1.52 2.40
CA TYR A 90 -4.17 1.82 2.36
C TYR A 90 -3.67 1.85 0.91
N GLN A 91 -3.33 3.03 0.38
CA GLN A 91 -2.89 3.17 -1.01
C GLN A 91 -1.44 2.70 -1.21
N THR A 92 -1.16 2.05 -2.33
CA THR A 92 0.17 1.55 -2.71
C THR A 92 0.87 2.48 -3.69
N TYR A 93 2.17 2.25 -3.93
CA TYR A 93 2.96 3.02 -4.88
C TYR A 93 4.15 2.17 -5.34
N GLN A 94 4.36 2.00 -6.65
CA GLN A 94 5.51 1.28 -7.20
C GLN A 94 6.69 2.24 -7.37
N GLN A 95 7.88 1.92 -6.85
CA GLN A 95 9.03 2.83 -6.88
C GLN A 95 9.51 3.12 -8.32
N THR A 96 10.02 4.33 -8.55
CA THR A 96 10.48 4.79 -9.88
C THR A 96 11.97 4.62 -10.13
N THR A 97 12.73 4.18 -9.14
CA THR A 97 14.17 3.87 -9.29
C THR A 97 14.51 2.56 -8.60
N GLU A 98 15.67 1.97 -8.89
CA GLU A 98 16.12 0.73 -8.23
C GLU A 98 16.53 0.91 -6.75
N ILE A 99 16.53 2.13 -6.22
CA ILE A 99 17.10 2.43 -4.89
C ILE A 99 16.11 3.15 -3.95
N THR A 100 14.87 3.37 -4.39
CA THR A 100 13.89 4.22 -3.68
C THR A 100 12.79 3.46 -2.95
N CYS A 101 12.97 2.17 -2.66
CA CYS A 101 12.02 1.37 -1.86
C CYS A 101 11.66 2.05 -0.53
N GLY A 102 12.65 2.56 0.21
CA GLY A 102 12.42 3.28 1.47
C GLY A 102 11.57 4.56 1.30
N PRO A 103 11.99 5.50 0.42
CA PRO A 103 11.20 6.68 0.08
C PRO A 103 9.78 6.36 -0.40
N ALA A 104 9.59 5.33 -1.23
CA ALA A 104 8.29 4.88 -1.70
C ALA A 104 7.43 4.32 -0.56
N ALA A 105 8.00 3.47 0.30
CA ALA A 105 7.31 2.97 1.49
C ALA A 105 6.86 4.12 2.41
N ALA A 106 7.74 5.09 2.67
CA ALA A 106 7.42 6.28 3.45
C ALA A 106 6.32 7.15 2.81
N LEU A 107 6.32 7.27 1.47
CA LEU A 107 5.27 7.96 0.71
C LEU A 107 3.89 7.34 0.98
N THR A 108 3.77 6.02 0.97
CA THR A 108 2.48 5.36 1.26
C THR A 108 1.98 5.64 2.68
N VAL A 109 2.88 5.70 3.67
CA VAL A 109 2.53 6.03 5.06
C VAL A 109 2.06 7.49 5.19
N LEU A 110 2.71 8.42 4.47
CA LEU A 110 2.29 9.82 4.42
C LEU A 110 0.89 9.95 3.81
N TYR A 111 0.62 9.29 2.70
CA TYR A 111 -0.70 9.29 2.07
C TYR A 111 -1.78 8.69 2.99
N TYR A 112 -1.48 7.58 3.66
CA TYR A 112 -2.41 6.97 4.62
C TYR A 112 -2.76 7.90 5.79
N SER A 113 -1.83 8.76 6.20
CA SER A 113 -2.08 9.79 7.22
C SER A 113 -2.84 11.03 6.71
N GLY A 114 -3.11 11.11 5.41
CA GLY A 114 -3.69 12.29 4.75
C GLY A 114 -2.67 13.36 4.34
N ASN A 115 -1.37 13.12 4.47
CA ASN A 115 -0.32 14.06 4.03
C ASN A 115 0.15 13.77 2.60
N THR A 116 -0.55 14.31 1.62
CA THR A 116 -0.31 14.07 0.19
C THR A 116 0.64 15.08 -0.47
N ASN A 117 1.37 15.89 0.31
CA ASN A 117 2.22 16.98 -0.19
C ASN A 117 3.67 16.55 -0.51
N TRP A 118 3.91 15.25 -0.58
CA TRP A 118 5.23 14.66 -0.78
C TRP A 118 5.27 13.78 -2.01
N ASP A 119 6.49 13.64 -2.55
CA ASP A 119 6.81 12.79 -3.67
C ASP A 119 8.07 11.97 -3.37
N GLU A 120 8.18 10.82 -4.02
CA GLU A 120 9.23 9.82 -3.77
C GLU A 120 10.64 10.39 -3.85
N LEU A 121 10.99 11.13 -4.92
CA LEU A 121 12.35 11.62 -5.14
C LEU A 121 12.71 12.77 -4.20
N LYS A 122 11.74 13.62 -3.81
CA LYS A 122 11.94 14.63 -2.77
C LYS A 122 12.21 13.98 -1.42
N ILE A 123 11.46 12.94 -1.06
CA ILE A 123 11.71 12.15 0.15
C ILE A 123 13.11 11.52 0.08
N ALA A 124 13.46 10.90 -1.04
CA ALA A 124 14.76 10.26 -1.26
C ALA A 124 15.94 11.21 -1.03
N LYS A 125 15.82 12.45 -1.53
CA LYS A 125 16.83 13.50 -1.31
C LYS A 125 17.03 13.83 0.17
N ILE A 126 15.95 13.94 0.95
CA ILE A 126 16.02 14.26 2.38
C ILE A 126 16.56 13.07 3.19
N MET A 127 16.11 11.87 2.85
CA MET A 127 16.58 10.61 3.42
C MET A 127 18.05 10.30 3.08
N LYS A 128 18.64 11.04 2.13
CA LYS A 128 19.98 10.83 1.60
C LYS A 128 20.14 9.41 1.05
N THR A 129 19.15 8.97 0.27
CA THR A 129 19.17 7.67 -0.44
C THR A 129 20.43 7.56 -1.29
N LYS A 130 21.13 6.43 -1.15
CA LYS A 130 22.46 6.22 -1.73
C LYS A 130 22.38 5.28 -2.93
N PRO A 131 23.14 5.55 -4.00
CA PRO A 131 23.33 4.58 -5.08
C PRO A 131 23.80 3.22 -4.53
N GLY A 132 23.24 2.14 -5.05
CA GLY A 132 23.60 0.75 -4.73
C GLY A 132 23.21 0.24 -3.36
N THR A 133 22.80 1.08 -2.40
CA THR A 133 22.45 0.66 -1.03
C THR A 133 21.10 1.19 -0.54
N GLY A 134 20.50 2.15 -1.24
CA GLY A 134 19.19 2.70 -0.87
C GLY A 134 19.24 3.55 0.40
N THR A 135 18.22 3.40 1.26
CA THR A 135 18.03 4.23 2.46
C THR A 135 18.18 3.39 3.71
N ASP A 136 18.97 3.87 4.68
CA ASP A 136 19.09 3.24 5.99
C ASP A 136 18.04 3.75 6.99
N THR A 137 17.81 3.02 8.09
CA THR A 137 16.82 3.36 9.12
C THR A 137 17.03 4.76 9.71
N ARG A 138 18.29 5.24 9.78
CA ARG A 138 18.61 6.61 10.18
C ARG A 138 18.09 7.63 9.18
N GLY A 139 18.29 7.41 7.88
CA GLY A 139 17.73 8.23 6.81
C GLY A 139 16.20 8.29 6.88
N MET A 140 15.56 7.12 6.99
CA MET A 140 14.10 7.00 7.16
C MET A 140 13.62 7.82 8.37
N SER A 141 14.24 7.60 9.53
CA SER A 141 13.87 8.27 10.79
C SER A 141 14.12 9.78 10.75
N ALA A 142 15.21 10.23 10.12
CA ALA A 142 15.57 11.64 10.02
C ALA A 142 14.56 12.41 9.18
N PHE A 143 14.05 11.82 8.09
CA PHE A 143 13.00 12.43 7.28
C PHE A 143 11.74 12.71 8.10
N PHE A 144 11.16 11.70 8.76
CA PHE A 144 9.94 11.89 9.54
C PHE A 144 10.13 12.88 10.71
N LYS A 145 11.27 12.83 11.41
CA LYS A 145 11.61 13.84 12.42
C LYS A 145 11.70 15.25 11.84
N SER A 146 12.26 15.40 10.64
CA SER A 146 12.42 16.71 9.99
C SER A 146 11.10 17.39 9.63
N ILE A 147 10.03 16.60 9.47
CA ILE A 147 8.68 17.08 9.20
C ILE A 147 7.80 17.13 10.47
N GLY A 148 8.42 16.98 11.65
CA GLY A 148 7.75 17.13 12.95
C GLY A 148 6.98 15.90 13.44
N TRP A 149 7.23 14.71 12.87
CA TRP A 149 6.54 13.49 13.29
C TRP A 149 7.29 12.78 14.41
N ASP A 150 6.53 12.11 15.28
CA ASP A 150 7.10 11.19 16.26
C ASP A 150 7.56 9.91 15.55
N VAL A 151 8.71 9.37 15.97
CA VAL A 151 9.33 8.20 15.33
C VAL A 151 9.80 7.21 16.39
N LYS A 152 9.30 5.98 16.31
CA LYS A 152 9.83 4.81 17.00
C LYS A 152 10.51 3.92 15.99
N SER A 153 11.67 3.36 16.33
CA SER A 153 12.42 2.52 15.39
C SER A 153 13.34 1.55 16.11
N SER A 154 13.80 0.55 15.35
CA SER A 154 14.83 -0.40 15.80
C SER A 154 16.11 0.29 16.29
N LEU A 155 16.42 1.51 15.84
CA LEU A 155 17.60 2.27 16.28
C LEU A 155 17.66 2.53 17.79
N THR A 156 16.49 2.58 18.44
CA THR A 156 16.36 2.88 19.87
C THR A 156 15.87 1.71 20.71
N THR A 157 15.38 0.64 20.07
CA THR A 157 14.80 -0.53 20.74
C THR A 157 15.61 -1.80 20.54
N ALA A 158 16.54 -1.82 19.59
CA ALA A 158 17.36 -3.00 19.34
C ALA A 158 18.26 -3.35 20.53
N GLN A 159 18.33 -4.64 20.82
CA GLN A 159 19.28 -5.27 21.70
C GLN A 159 20.70 -5.24 21.10
N LYS A 160 21.69 -5.71 21.87
CA LYS A 160 23.11 -5.69 21.46
C LYS A 160 23.39 -6.47 20.17
N ASP A 161 22.58 -7.49 19.88
CA ASP A 161 22.67 -8.31 18.66
C ASP A 161 21.91 -7.72 17.47
N GLY A 162 21.23 -6.58 17.65
CA GLY A 162 20.43 -5.91 16.63
C GLY A 162 18.95 -6.33 16.60
N THR A 163 18.54 -7.37 17.32
CA THR A 163 17.14 -7.78 17.39
C THR A 163 16.33 -6.82 18.26
N THR A 164 15.08 -6.54 17.90
CA THR A 164 14.14 -5.81 18.77
C THR A 164 13.34 -6.78 19.64
N PHE A 165 12.87 -7.88 19.06
CA PHE A 165 11.92 -8.77 19.69
C PHE A 165 12.62 -10.01 20.24
N SER A 166 12.21 -10.45 21.42
CA SER A 166 12.73 -11.66 22.08
C SER A 166 12.24 -12.94 21.39
N GLY A 167 11.15 -12.85 20.63
CA GLY A 167 10.57 -13.98 19.89
C GLY A 167 9.42 -13.55 18.98
N ILE A 168 8.97 -14.49 18.14
CA ILE A 168 7.94 -14.24 17.13
C ILE A 168 6.58 -13.84 17.72
N ASN A 169 6.24 -14.31 18.93
CA ASN A 169 5.01 -13.88 19.63
C ASN A 169 5.03 -12.39 19.96
N GLU A 170 6.16 -11.86 20.43
CA GLU A 170 6.31 -10.43 20.73
C GLU A 170 6.23 -9.60 19.45
N PHE A 171 6.79 -10.11 18.35
CA PHE A 171 6.64 -9.49 17.03
C PHE A 171 5.19 -9.47 16.54
N LYS A 172 4.44 -10.58 16.70
CA LYS A 172 3.01 -10.66 16.40
C LYS A 172 2.21 -9.63 17.20
N GLU A 173 2.43 -9.57 18.51
CA GLU A 173 1.76 -8.60 19.39
C GLU A 173 2.07 -7.16 18.99
N PHE A 174 3.34 -6.87 18.67
CA PHE A 174 3.77 -5.58 18.15
C PHE A 174 3.03 -5.20 16.88
N ILE A 175 2.91 -6.12 15.90
CA ILE A 175 2.20 -5.83 14.66
C ILE A 175 0.73 -5.55 14.93
N ILE A 176 0.03 -6.47 15.58
CA ILE A 176 -1.41 -6.36 15.84
C ILE A 176 -1.72 -5.09 16.63
N SER A 177 -0.89 -4.74 17.63
CA SER A 177 -1.06 -3.52 18.41
C SER A 177 -0.91 -2.25 17.58
N ASN A 178 0.10 -2.16 16.70
CA ASN A 178 0.25 -1.00 15.82
C ASN A 178 -0.90 -0.89 14.81
N LEU A 179 -1.30 -2.00 14.18
CA LEU A 179 -2.39 -2.00 13.20
C LEU A 179 -3.73 -1.61 13.83
N LYS A 180 -4.05 -2.12 15.04
CA LYS A 180 -5.25 -1.71 15.80
C LYS A 180 -5.25 -0.22 16.17
N ASN A 181 -4.07 0.39 16.24
CA ASN A 181 -3.88 1.82 16.48
C ASN A 181 -3.71 2.63 15.18
N ASN A 182 -4.18 2.11 14.03
CA ASN A 182 -4.04 2.74 12.71
C ASN A 182 -2.61 3.16 12.37
N THR A 183 -1.61 2.40 12.84
CA THR A 183 -0.19 2.71 12.65
C THR A 183 0.43 1.67 11.70
N PRO A 184 0.72 2.03 10.43
CA PRO A 184 1.48 1.18 9.53
C PRO A 184 2.92 1.01 10.03
N ILE A 185 3.55 -0.11 9.65
CA ILE A 185 4.90 -0.46 10.13
C ILE A 185 5.82 -0.58 8.94
N MET A 186 6.72 0.38 8.76
CA MET A 186 7.77 0.27 7.74
C MET A 186 8.83 -0.71 8.22
N VAL A 187 9.16 -1.69 7.39
CA VAL A 187 10.14 -2.75 7.70
C VAL A 187 11.10 -2.92 6.54
N GLU A 188 12.35 -3.25 6.85
CA GLU A 188 13.36 -3.65 5.87
C GLU A 188 13.86 -5.06 6.17
N ASN A 189 13.94 -5.90 5.14
CA ASN A 189 14.41 -7.28 5.24
C ASN A 189 15.08 -7.76 3.94
N ILE A 190 15.62 -8.98 3.96
CA ILE A 190 16.50 -9.58 2.94
C ILE A 190 15.87 -9.76 1.56
N ASP A 191 14.59 -9.46 1.42
CA ASP A 191 13.93 -9.52 0.13
C ASP A 191 14.69 -8.64 -0.87
N TRP A 192 14.95 -9.16 -2.07
CA TRP A 192 15.84 -8.52 -3.06
C TRP A 192 17.27 -8.16 -2.56
N GLY A 193 17.73 -8.76 -1.45
CA GLY A 193 19.00 -8.43 -0.80
C GLY A 193 18.92 -7.28 0.22
N GLY A 194 17.75 -6.69 0.41
CA GLY A 194 17.50 -5.58 1.32
C GLY A 194 16.43 -4.66 0.75
N HIS A 195 15.24 -4.66 1.35
CA HIS A 195 14.06 -4.02 0.75
C HIS A 195 13.09 -3.48 1.78
N TRP A 196 12.70 -2.21 1.61
CA TRP A 196 11.72 -1.53 2.46
C TRP A 196 10.29 -1.75 1.98
N ARG A 197 9.42 -2.15 2.90
CA ARG A 197 7.99 -2.39 2.68
C ARG A 197 7.19 -1.90 3.88
N VAL A 198 5.86 -1.89 3.78
CA VAL A 198 4.99 -1.50 4.91
C VAL A 198 4.06 -2.63 5.28
N ILE A 199 4.13 -3.13 6.52
CA ILE A 199 3.12 -4.06 7.04
C ILE A 199 1.84 -3.25 7.27
N ILE A 200 0.78 -3.68 6.59
CA ILE A 200 -0.56 -3.07 6.64
C ILE A 200 -1.62 -4.06 7.12
N GLY A 201 -1.29 -5.35 7.21
CA GLY A 201 -2.18 -6.37 7.71
C GLY A 201 -1.47 -7.58 8.31
N TYR A 202 -2.19 -8.28 9.17
CA TYR A 202 -1.81 -9.54 9.79
C TYR A 202 -3.05 -10.42 9.88
N ASP A 203 -3.00 -11.64 9.34
CA ASP A 203 -4.05 -12.64 9.52
C ASP A 203 -3.51 -13.83 10.30
N THR A 204 -4.20 -14.20 11.39
CA THR A 204 -3.86 -15.39 12.17
C THR A 204 -4.34 -16.69 11.52
N MET A 205 -5.05 -16.60 10.39
CA MET A 205 -5.61 -17.72 9.62
C MET A 205 -6.54 -18.66 10.42
N GLU A 206 -6.88 -18.29 11.65
CA GLU A 206 -7.51 -19.14 12.68
C GLU A 206 -6.77 -20.46 12.97
N THR A 207 -5.44 -20.49 12.78
CA THR A 207 -4.64 -21.70 12.95
C THR A 207 -3.95 -21.74 14.31
N LYS A 208 -3.40 -22.92 14.67
CA LYS A 208 -2.79 -23.13 16.00
C LYS A 208 -1.36 -22.61 16.11
N THR A 209 -0.67 -22.45 14.99
CA THR A 209 0.75 -22.10 14.92
C THR A 209 0.89 -20.73 14.25
N ILE A 210 2.03 -20.07 14.45
CA ILE A 210 2.35 -18.82 13.72
C ILE A 210 2.98 -19.12 12.35
N ALA A 211 3.35 -20.38 12.11
CA ALA A 211 4.00 -20.82 10.87
C ALA A 211 3.17 -20.52 9.61
N ASP A 212 1.84 -20.54 9.73
CA ASP A 212 0.87 -20.29 8.67
C ASP A 212 0.15 -18.94 8.81
N ASP A 213 0.47 -18.12 9.83
CA ASP A 213 0.04 -16.73 9.88
C ASP A 213 0.63 -15.96 8.69
N VAL A 214 -0.10 -14.95 8.21
CA VAL A 214 0.31 -14.16 7.03
C VAL A 214 0.41 -12.67 7.33
N LEU A 215 1.45 -12.04 6.79
CA LEU A 215 1.59 -10.60 6.65
C LEU A 215 1.01 -10.14 5.33
N ILE A 216 0.33 -9.00 5.36
CA ILE A 216 -0.07 -8.25 4.17
C ILE A 216 0.76 -6.98 4.16
N LEU A 217 1.51 -6.79 3.08
CA LEU A 217 2.49 -5.72 2.92
C LEU A 217 2.09 -4.83 1.74
N ALA A 218 2.18 -3.52 1.92
CA ALA A 218 2.31 -2.60 0.79
C ALA A 218 3.78 -2.62 0.34
N ASP A 219 4.01 -3.09 -0.87
CA ASP A 219 5.33 -3.35 -1.45
C ASP A 219 5.59 -2.42 -2.64
N PRO A 220 6.62 -1.56 -2.56
CA PRO A 220 6.95 -0.68 -3.67
C PRO A 220 7.65 -1.40 -4.84
N TYR A 221 7.97 -2.69 -4.70
CA TYR A 221 8.55 -3.52 -5.75
C TYR A 221 7.75 -4.80 -5.96
N ASP A 222 6.45 -4.63 -6.20
CA ASP A 222 5.53 -5.74 -6.43
C ASP A 222 5.53 -6.17 -7.89
N THR A 223 6.34 -7.18 -8.20
CA THR A 223 6.44 -7.77 -9.54
C THR A 223 6.34 -9.30 -9.51
N GLY A 224 5.97 -9.88 -8.37
CA GLY A 224 6.27 -11.28 -8.03
C GLY A 224 5.07 -12.21 -7.97
N ASP A 225 3.83 -11.71 -8.07
CA ASP A 225 2.62 -12.47 -7.76
C ASP A 225 1.55 -12.42 -8.87
N HIS A 226 1.96 -12.04 -10.09
CA HIS A 226 1.07 -11.89 -11.25
C HIS A 226 -0.02 -10.82 -11.12
N LEU A 227 0.05 -9.93 -10.13
CA LEU A 227 -0.79 -8.75 -10.07
C LEU A 227 -0.01 -7.59 -9.44
N GLN A 228 0.57 -6.72 -10.28
CA GLN A 228 1.24 -5.51 -9.83
C GLN A 228 0.22 -4.46 -9.33
N ASP A 229 -0.34 -4.67 -8.15
CA ASP A 229 -1.22 -3.74 -7.44
C ASP A 229 -0.56 -3.16 -6.18
N GLY A 230 0.64 -3.62 -5.86
CA GLY A 230 1.46 -3.16 -4.75
C GLY A 230 1.16 -3.84 -3.42
N TYR A 231 0.35 -4.90 -3.40
CA TYR A 231 0.10 -5.68 -2.20
C TYR A 231 0.72 -7.07 -2.32
N VAL A 232 1.52 -7.46 -1.32
CA VAL A 232 2.11 -8.81 -1.29
C VAL A 232 1.79 -9.52 0.01
N ILE A 233 1.75 -10.85 -0.05
CA ILE A 233 1.59 -11.73 1.11
C ILE A 233 2.95 -12.31 1.49
N ASN A 234 3.30 -12.31 2.78
CA ASN A 234 4.50 -12.99 3.29
C ASN A 234 4.14 -13.88 4.48
N PRO A 235 4.62 -15.14 4.56
CA PRO A 235 4.47 -15.95 5.76
C PRO A 235 5.20 -15.31 6.94
N VAL A 236 4.52 -15.18 8.08
CA VAL A 236 5.03 -14.43 9.24
C VAL A 236 6.33 -15.06 9.77
N GLU A 237 6.35 -16.38 9.95
CA GLU A 237 7.52 -17.07 10.49
C GLU A 237 8.74 -16.96 9.57
N LYS A 238 8.52 -17.11 8.25
CA LYS A 238 9.58 -16.93 7.27
C LYS A 238 10.12 -15.50 7.29
N PHE A 239 9.24 -14.50 7.30
CA PHE A 239 9.64 -13.10 7.41
C PHE A 239 10.49 -12.87 8.66
N TYR A 240 10.02 -13.31 9.83
CA TYR A 240 10.69 -13.09 11.11
C TYR A 240 12.12 -13.64 11.14
N TYR A 241 12.32 -14.88 10.66
CA TYR A 241 13.65 -15.50 10.63
C TYR A 241 14.52 -15.04 9.46
N MET A 242 13.94 -14.41 8.44
CA MET A 242 14.66 -13.77 7.33
C MET A 242 14.75 -12.24 7.48
N TRP A 243 14.55 -11.74 8.70
CA TRP A 243 14.52 -10.30 8.97
C TRP A 243 15.91 -9.71 9.20
N PHE A 244 16.71 -9.69 8.14
CA PHE A 244 18.04 -9.10 8.10
C PHE A 244 18.32 -8.50 6.72
N ASP A 245 19.30 -7.62 6.62
CA ASP A 245 19.77 -7.03 5.36
C ASP A 245 20.97 -7.85 4.83
N ALA A 246 21.20 -7.91 3.50
CA ALA A 246 22.33 -8.63 2.88
C ALA A 246 23.69 -7.95 3.10
N HIS A 247 23.83 -7.23 4.21
CA HIS A 247 25.01 -6.48 4.63
C HIS A 247 25.27 -5.17 3.87
N MET A 248 24.27 -4.65 3.15
CA MET A 248 24.29 -3.37 2.43
C MET A 248 24.09 -2.17 3.36
N LEU A 249 23.27 -2.30 4.40
CA LEU A 249 23.03 -1.25 5.37
C LEU A 249 24.22 -1.05 6.32
N PRO A 250 24.37 0.11 6.98
CA PRO A 250 25.48 0.34 7.90
C PRO A 250 25.48 -0.61 9.11
N LYS A 251 26.64 -0.78 9.76
CA LYS A 251 26.75 -1.54 11.02
C LYS A 251 25.73 -1.05 12.05
N GLY A 252 25.05 -2.00 12.70
CA GLY A 252 23.97 -1.75 13.66
C GLY A 252 22.58 -1.52 13.02
N GLN A 253 22.47 -1.61 11.70
CA GLN A 253 21.21 -1.48 10.96
C GLN A 253 20.98 -2.66 10.01
N LYS A 254 21.37 -3.88 10.39
CA LYS A 254 21.34 -5.05 9.49
C LYS A 254 20.38 -6.15 9.92
N THR A 255 19.70 -5.97 11.06
CA THR A 255 18.88 -7.01 11.70
C THR A 255 17.61 -6.34 12.19
N GLN A 256 16.45 -6.89 11.86
CA GLN A 256 15.14 -6.41 12.29
C GLN A 256 14.98 -4.89 12.17
N GLN A 257 15.21 -4.34 10.97
CA GLN A 257 15.05 -2.92 10.72
C GLN A 257 13.56 -2.57 10.55
N TRP A 258 13.10 -1.62 11.35
CA TRP A 258 11.73 -1.12 11.31
C TRP A 258 11.61 0.29 11.86
N LEU A 259 10.54 0.97 11.48
CA LEU A 259 10.07 2.18 12.14
C LEU A 259 8.54 2.30 12.06
N THR A 260 7.96 2.90 13.09
CA THR A 260 6.58 3.39 13.12
C THR A 260 6.61 4.88 13.40
N VAL A 261 5.63 5.59 12.87
CA VAL A 261 5.59 7.06 12.91
C VAL A 261 4.21 7.56 13.24
N LYS A 262 4.13 8.72 13.90
CA LYS A 262 2.86 9.39 14.20
C LYS A 262 2.92 10.85 13.79
N ALA A 263 1.92 11.29 13.04
CA ALA A 263 1.75 12.68 12.68
C ALA A 263 1.53 13.55 13.93
N PRO A 264 1.99 14.82 13.93
CA PRO A 264 1.69 15.75 15.00
C PRO A 264 0.16 15.95 15.11
N HIS A 265 -0.33 16.02 16.34
CA HIS A 265 -1.73 16.36 16.66
C HIS A 265 -2.03 17.84 16.46
#